data_AF-A0A1Y2J0H4-F1
#
_entry.id   AF-A0A1Y2J0H4-F1
#
_cell.length_a   1.000
_cell.length_b   1.000
_cell.length_c   1.000
_cell.angle_alpha   90.00
_cell.angle_beta   90.00
_cell.angle_gamma   90.00
#
_symmetry.space_group_name_H-M   'P 1'
#
loop_
_entity.id
_entity.type
_entity.pdbx_description
1 polymer ?
#
loop_
_entity_poly.entity_id
_entity_poly.type
_entity_poly.pdbx_seq_one_letter_code
_entity_poly.pdbx_strand_id
1 'polypeptide(L)'
;MAESSSSSSGSASERYYTLKGSTHAHLDRLELSPETERYLDVLVDIADALGVDDLSFSTYSNAIERLDAEELAVTRSLLRAREAQDELEQHLLSTVHENALIDKWIQTSQSGPHDEESVASLQREKAARASKAKEYQKQLDMLMSDMPEAPPVSITELDALRKQLKKQDQVLKEKRAKVEAFQGLPPNIDLARLALVEASEKHLELVQIRERLLRKMAEGVN
;
A
#
# COMPACT_ATOMS: atom_id res chain seq x y z
N MET A 1 57.60 18.94 33.32
CA MET A 1 57.43 19.07 31.86
C MET A 1 56.04 18.54 31.56
N ALA A 2 55.09 19.46 31.37
CA ALA A 2 53.68 19.14 31.23
C ALA A 2 53.32 19.13 29.74
N GLU A 3 52.71 18.03 29.31
CA GLU A 3 52.06 17.86 28.02
C GLU A 3 50.79 18.72 27.99
N SER A 4 50.63 19.49 26.92
CA SER A 4 49.39 20.21 26.61
C SER A 4 48.95 19.83 25.20
N SER A 5 48.22 18.72 25.11
CA SER A 5 47.47 18.29 23.93
C SER A 5 46.10 18.99 23.91
N SER A 6 46.00 20.07 23.15
CA SER A 6 44.73 20.75 22.87
C SER A 6 43.94 19.96 21.82
N SER A 7 43.00 19.12 22.26
CA SER A 7 42.02 18.47 21.40
C SER A 7 40.98 19.47 20.91
N SER A 8 41.25 20.08 19.75
CA SER A 8 40.29 20.90 19.00
C SER A 8 39.22 20.00 18.36
N SER A 9 38.08 19.89 19.04
CA SER A 9 36.83 19.30 18.53
C SER A 9 36.13 20.30 17.61
N GLY A 10 36.74 20.60 16.46
CA GLY A 10 36.07 21.33 15.38
C GLY A 10 34.98 20.46 14.75
N SER A 11 33.76 21.00 14.64
CA SER A 11 32.61 20.35 14.01
C SER A 11 32.99 19.85 12.61
N ALA A 12 32.56 18.65 12.24
CA ALA A 12 32.78 18.10 10.89
C ALA A 12 32.32 19.06 9.77
N SER A 13 31.32 19.90 10.06
CA SER A 13 30.85 20.94 9.13
C SER A 13 31.87 22.06 8.92
N GLU A 14 32.65 22.45 9.93
CA GLU A 14 33.67 23.50 9.78
C GLU A 14 34.81 23.03 8.88
N ARG A 15 35.25 21.77 9.03
CA ARG A 15 36.26 21.18 8.14
C ARG A 15 35.79 21.14 6.69
N TYR A 16 34.52 20.79 6.46
CA TYR A 16 33.92 20.76 5.12
C TYR A 16 33.97 22.13 4.42
N TYR A 17 33.55 23.21 5.09
CA TYR A 17 33.56 24.55 4.49
C TYR A 17 34.97 25.14 4.33
N THR A 18 35.94 24.77 5.19
CA THR A 18 37.34 25.17 4.99
C THR A 18 37.99 24.50 3.79
N LEU A 19 37.63 23.25 3.48
CA LEU A 19 38.11 22.56 2.27
C LEU A 19 37.42 23.03 0.99
N LYS A 20 36.15 23.47 1.06
CA LYS A 20 35.38 23.93 -0.11
C LYS A 20 36.02 25.13 -0.84
N GLY A 21 36.85 25.92 -0.16
CA GLY A 21 37.57 27.07 -0.74
C GLY A 21 39.02 26.79 -1.16
N SER A 22 39.53 25.57 -0.95
CA SER A 22 40.92 25.21 -1.25
C SER A 22 41.03 24.69 -2.68
N THR A 23 41.89 25.27 -3.51
CA THR A 23 42.17 24.76 -4.86
C THR A 23 42.72 23.33 -4.76
N HIS A 24 42.17 22.41 -5.55
CA HIS A 24 42.38 20.96 -5.48
C HIS A 24 43.80 20.46 -5.84
N ALA A 25 44.84 21.30 -5.70
CA ALA A 25 46.23 20.97 -6.06
C ALA A 25 46.84 19.76 -5.31
N HIS A 26 46.15 19.25 -4.28
CA HIS A 26 46.52 18.03 -3.55
C HIS A 26 45.97 16.74 -4.18
N LEU A 27 44.97 16.83 -5.06
CA LEU A 27 44.40 15.70 -5.79
C LEU A 27 45.26 15.31 -7.01
N ASP A 28 46.03 16.25 -7.56
CA ASP A 28 46.94 16.05 -8.70
C ASP A 28 48.10 15.06 -8.43
N ARG A 29 48.26 14.61 -7.18
CA ARG A 29 49.33 13.68 -6.75
C ARG A 29 48.81 12.31 -6.32
N LEU A 30 47.52 12.03 -6.45
CA LEU A 30 46.97 10.71 -6.13
C LEU A 30 47.13 9.78 -7.33
N GLU A 31 48.02 8.81 -7.23
CA GLU A 31 48.06 7.67 -8.15
C GLU A 31 46.84 6.79 -7.85
N LEU A 32 45.77 6.99 -8.62
CA LEU A 32 44.56 6.18 -8.53
C LEU A 32 44.79 4.81 -9.18
N SER A 33 44.15 3.80 -8.59
CA SER A 33 44.10 2.48 -9.22
C SER A 33 43.30 2.56 -10.53
N PRO A 34 43.68 1.85 -11.60
CA PRO A 34 42.92 1.87 -12.87
C PRO A 34 41.47 1.40 -12.72
N GLU A 35 41.17 0.62 -11.67
CA GLU A 35 39.80 0.26 -11.33
C GLU A 35 39.02 1.45 -10.76
N THR A 36 39.65 2.23 -9.88
CA THR A 36 39.03 3.41 -9.26
C THR A 36 38.80 4.55 -10.26
N GLU A 37 39.67 4.70 -11.26
CA GLU A 37 39.48 5.65 -12.36
C GLU A 37 38.21 5.31 -13.16
N ARG A 38 38.02 4.05 -13.53
CA ARG A 38 36.80 3.61 -14.24
C ARG A 38 35.53 3.85 -13.42
N TYR A 39 35.56 3.61 -12.12
CA TYR A 39 34.41 3.89 -11.26
C TYR A 39 34.13 5.39 -11.14
N LEU A 40 35.18 6.22 -11.10
CA LEU A 40 35.05 7.68 -11.11
C LEU A 40 34.44 8.18 -12.41
N ASP A 41 34.90 7.70 -13.56
CA ASP A 41 34.33 8.08 -14.87
C ASP A 41 32.83 7.75 -14.93
N VAL A 42 32.44 6.55 -14.48
CA VAL A 42 31.03 6.15 -14.43
C VAL A 42 30.22 7.04 -13.47
N LEU A 43 30.80 7.44 -12.33
CA LEU A 43 30.13 8.34 -11.38
C LEU A 43 29.99 9.76 -11.94
N VAL A 44 30.96 10.24 -12.72
CA VAL A 44 30.89 11.52 -13.42
C VAL A 44 29.81 11.46 -14.49
N ASP A 45 29.78 10.41 -15.31
CA ASP A 45 28.73 10.21 -16.32
C ASP A 45 27.33 10.17 -15.69
N ILE A 46 27.19 9.50 -14.53
CA ILE A 46 25.94 9.47 -13.78
C ILE A 46 25.59 10.86 -13.23
N ALA A 47 26.55 11.59 -12.67
CA ALA A 47 26.32 12.93 -12.15
C ALA A 47 25.89 13.91 -13.26
N ASP A 48 26.53 13.84 -14.42
CA ASP A 48 26.20 14.64 -15.60
C ASP A 48 24.80 14.26 -16.14
N ALA A 49 24.47 12.97 -16.21
CA ALA A 49 23.15 12.51 -16.62
C ALA A 49 22.04 12.93 -15.64
N LEU A 50 22.34 12.97 -14.35
CA LEU A 50 21.42 13.45 -13.30
C LEU A 50 21.34 14.98 -13.24
N GLY A 51 22.29 15.70 -13.86
CA GLY A 51 22.44 17.16 -13.76
C GLY A 51 22.81 17.61 -12.35
N VAL A 52 23.68 16.85 -11.68
CA VAL A 52 24.11 17.11 -10.29
C VAL A 52 25.44 17.87 -10.30
N ASP A 53 25.36 19.20 -10.17
CA ASP A 53 26.56 20.06 -10.16
C ASP A 53 27.36 19.96 -8.85
N ASP A 54 26.71 19.56 -7.74
CA ASP A 54 27.30 19.45 -6.41
C ASP A 54 27.11 18.02 -5.85
N LEU A 55 28.20 17.34 -5.49
CA LEU A 55 28.23 16.01 -4.84
C LEU A 55 27.69 16.00 -3.39
N SER A 56 26.87 16.99 -3.02
CA SER A 56 26.26 17.04 -1.70
C SER A 56 25.22 15.93 -1.53
N PHE A 57 25.13 15.37 -0.32
CA PHE A 57 24.16 14.32 0.01
C PHE A 57 22.73 14.68 -0.40
N SER A 58 22.34 15.92 -0.10
CA SER A 58 21.03 16.45 -0.45
C SER A 58 20.79 16.52 -1.95
N THR A 59 21.79 16.91 -2.76
CA THR A 59 21.58 17.09 -4.20
C THR A 59 21.36 15.74 -4.88
N TYR A 60 22.18 14.73 -4.60
CA TYR A 60 22.00 13.42 -5.22
C TYR A 60 20.75 12.71 -4.68
N SER A 61 20.44 12.83 -3.37
CA SER A 61 19.22 12.23 -2.80
C SER A 61 17.97 12.82 -3.47
N ASN A 62 17.94 14.14 -3.67
CA ASN A 62 16.85 14.80 -4.38
C ASN A 62 16.78 14.39 -5.86
N ALA A 63 17.92 14.18 -6.52
CA ALA A 63 17.95 13.73 -7.92
C ALA A 63 17.39 12.30 -8.06
N ILE A 64 17.74 11.41 -7.14
CA ILE A 64 17.21 10.05 -7.07
C ILE A 64 15.71 10.08 -6.78
N GLU A 65 15.27 10.84 -5.77
CA GLU A 65 13.84 11.00 -5.47
C GLU A 65 13.04 11.56 -6.66
N ARG A 66 13.64 12.49 -7.43
CA ARG A 66 13.03 13.02 -8.66
C ARG A 66 12.91 11.93 -9.73
N LEU A 67 13.98 11.15 -9.97
CA LEU A 67 13.95 10.06 -10.93
C LEU A 67 12.91 8.99 -10.56
N ASP A 68 12.85 8.60 -9.28
CA ASP A 68 11.87 7.63 -8.79
C ASP A 68 10.44 8.18 -9.00
N ALA A 69 10.22 9.47 -8.73
CA ALA A 69 8.93 10.11 -8.98
C ALA A 69 8.57 10.17 -10.47
N GLU A 70 9.55 10.43 -11.35
CA GLU A 70 9.37 10.42 -12.81
C GLU A 70 9.10 9.01 -13.34
N GLU A 71 9.81 7.99 -12.86
CA GLU A 71 9.56 6.58 -13.19
C GLU A 71 8.14 6.18 -12.78
N LEU A 72 7.72 6.51 -11.56
CA LEU A 72 6.34 6.27 -11.10
C LEU A 72 5.31 7.04 -11.93
N ALA A 73 5.63 8.25 -12.39
CA ALA A 73 4.75 9.02 -13.25
C ALA A 73 4.61 8.38 -14.65
N VAL A 74 5.71 7.88 -15.23
CA VAL A 74 5.74 7.21 -16.53
C VAL A 74 5.07 5.84 -16.47
N THR A 75 5.34 5.03 -15.45
CA THR A 75 4.66 3.74 -15.28
C THR A 75 3.14 3.93 -15.12
N ARG A 76 2.71 4.94 -14.37
CA ARG A 76 1.30 5.31 -14.25
C ARG A 76 0.70 5.79 -15.58
N SER A 77 1.43 6.58 -16.37
CA SER A 77 0.93 7.04 -17.67
C SER A 77 0.82 5.89 -18.67
N LEU A 78 1.78 4.96 -18.66
CA LEU A 78 1.77 3.74 -19.47
C LEU A 78 0.58 2.85 -19.12
N LEU A 79 0.31 2.63 -17.84
CA LEU A 79 -0.85 1.85 -17.40
C LEU A 79 -2.16 2.47 -17.88
N ARG A 80 -2.32 3.80 -17.74
CA ARG A 80 -3.50 4.51 -18.26
C ARG A 80 -3.64 4.41 -19.78
N ALA A 81 -2.53 4.50 -20.51
CA ALA A 81 -2.54 4.36 -21.96
C ALA A 81 -2.95 2.94 -22.39
N ARG A 82 -2.50 1.92 -21.65
CA ARG A 82 -2.91 0.53 -21.86
C ARG A 82 -4.38 0.29 -21.56
N GLU A 83 -4.88 0.83 -20.44
CA GLU A 83 -6.32 0.77 -20.10
C GLU A 83 -7.17 1.41 -21.22
N ALA A 84 -6.76 2.59 -21.72
CA ALA A 84 -7.44 3.25 -22.82
C ALA A 84 -7.38 2.45 -24.12
N GLN A 85 -6.25 1.77 -24.40
CA GLN A 85 -6.13 0.88 -25.54
C GLN A 85 -7.11 -0.30 -25.43
N ASP A 86 -7.13 -0.98 -24.28
CA ASP A 86 -8.01 -2.13 -24.04
C ASP A 86 -9.49 -1.73 -24.18
N GLU A 87 -9.87 -0.56 -23.68
CA GLU A 87 -11.22 0.01 -23.82
C GLU A 87 -11.57 0.31 -25.30
N LEU A 88 -10.65 0.93 -26.05
CA LEU A 88 -10.85 1.19 -27.47
C LEU A 88 -10.95 -0.09 -28.31
N GLU A 89 -10.15 -1.11 -28.00
CA GLU A 89 -10.23 -2.42 -28.64
C GLU A 89 -11.58 -3.08 -28.36
N GLN A 90 -12.07 -3.02 -27.12
CA GLN A 90 -13.39 -3.53 -26.76
C GLN A 90 -14.51 -2.80 -27.52
N HIS A 91 -14.45 -1.47 -27.61
CA HIS A 91 -15.42 -0.69 -28.40
C HIS A 91 -15.33 -0.99 -29.89
N LEU A 92 -14.14 -1.17 -30.45
CA LEU A 92 -13.95 -1.56 -31.84
C LEU A 92 -14.59 -2.93 -32.10
N LEU A 93 -14.35 -3.92 -31.24
CA LEU A 93 -14.97 -5.23 -31.36
C LEU A 93 -16.51 -5.16 -31.27
N SER A 94 -17.05 -4.33 -30.36
CA SER A 94 -18.50 -4.10 -30.26
C SER A 94 -19.07 -3.49 -31.54
N THR A 95 -18.44 -2.44 -32.06
CA THR A 95 -18.91 -1.76 -33.29
C THR A 95 -18.79 -2.64 -34.53
N VAL A 96 -17.73 -3.46 -34.64
CA VAL A 96 -17.61 -4.47 -35.71
C VAL A 96 -18.74 -5.49 -35.62
N HIS A 97 -19.06 -5.96 -34.41
CA HIS A 97 -20.18 -6.89 -34.20
C HIS A 97 -21.53 -6.25 -34.56
N GLU A 98 -21.78 -5.02 -34.12
CA GLU A 98 -22.99 -4.27 -34.45
C GLU A 98 -23.13 -4.05 -35.95
N ASN A 99 -22.05 -3.68 -36.64
CA ASN A 99 -22.05 -3.55 -38.10
C ASN A 99 -22.37 -4.88 -38.79
N ALA A 100 -21.80 -5.99 -38.33
CA ALA A 100 -22.12 -7.30 -38.88
C ALA A 100 -23.60 -7.69 -38.67
N LEU A 101 -24.21 -7.28 -37.55
CA LEU A 101 -25.64 -7.47 -37.31
C LEU A 101 -26.49 -6.59 -38.25
N ILE A 102 -26.10 -5.34 -38.45
CA ILE A 102 -26.76 -4.42 -39.38
C ILE A 102 -26.71 -4.99 -40.80
N ASP A 103 -25.54 -5.44 -41.26
CA ASP A 103 -25.38 -6.05 -42.58
C ASP A 103 -26.26 -7.29 -42.73
N LYS A 104 -26.34 -8.14 -41.69
CA LYS A 104 -27.23 -9.28 -41.68
C LYS A 104 -28.70 -8.86 -41.77
N TRP A 105 -29.11 -7.83 -41.03
CA TRP A 105 -30.48 -7.31 -41.08
C TRP A 105 -30.81 -6.72 -42.45
N ILE A 106 -29.88 -5.96 -43.03
CA ILE A 106 -29.97 -5.44 -44.39
C ILE A 106 -30.14 -6.60 -45.36
N GLN A 107 -29.29 -7.63 -45.31
CA GLN A 107 -29.41 -8.81 -46.15
C GLN A 107 -30.77 -9.50 -46.01
N THR A 108 -31.25 -9.74 -44.78
CA THR A 108 -32.56 -10.36 -44.55
C THR A 108 -33.74 -9.51 -45.02
N SER A 109 -33.61 -8.18 -44.97
CA SER A 109 -34.64 -7.26 -45.46
C SER A 109 -34.65 -7.15 -46.99
N GLN A 110 -33.46 -7.19 -47.61
CA GLN A 110 -33.26 -7.09 -49.06
C GLN A 110 -33.50 -8.40 -49.78
N SER A 111 -33.30 -9.55 -49.13
CA SER A 111 -33.68 -10.86 -49.68
C SER A 111 -35.18 -10.98 -49.93
N GLY A 112 -35.99 -9.99 -49.49
CA GLY A 112 -37.43 -9.96 -49.63
C GLY A 112 -38.10 -11.15 -48.93
N PRO A 113 -39.42 -11.13 -48.74
CA PRO A 113 -40.15 -12.37 -48.50
C PRO A 113 -40.09 -13.17 -49.81
N HIS A 114 -38.99 -13.87 -50.08
CA HIS A 114 -38.98 -14.85 -51.16
C HIS A 114 -40.05 -15.88 -50.81
N ASP A 115 -41.02 -15.98 -51.71
CA ASP A 115 -42.21 -16.82 -51.62
C ASP A 115 -41.91 -18.16 -50.92
N GLU A 116 -42.74 -18.49 -49.91
CA GLU A 116 -42.73 -19.72 -49.09
C GLU A 116 -41.97 -19.74 -47.74
N GLU A 117 -41.77 -18.60 -47.06
CA GLU A 117 -41.80 -18.61 -45.58
C GLU A 117 -43.25 -18.86 -45.10
N SER A 118 -43.72 -20.10 -45.34
CA SER A 118 -44.97 -20.61 -44.80
C SER A 118 -45.00 -20.36 -43.30
N VAL A 119 -46.15 -19.96 -42.76
CA VAL A 119 -46.37 -19.81 -41.30
C VAL A 119 -45.82 -21.00 -40.50
N ALA A 120 -45.75 -22.19 -41.11
CA ALA A 120 -45.12 -23.38 -40.56
C ALA A 120 -43.59 -23.27 -40.33
N SER A 121 -42.81 -22.63 -41.21
CA SER A 121 -41.36 -22.45 -41.03
C SER A 121 -41.07 -21.49 -39.87
N LEU A 122 -41.78 -20.38 -39.79
CA LEU A 122 -41.70 -19.42 -38.68
C LEU A 122 -42.11 -20.06 -37.34
N GLN A 123 -43.15 -20.89 -37.32
CA GLN A 123 -43.54 -21.63 -36.11
C GLN A 123 -42.47 -22.64 -35.66
N ARG A 124 -41.83 -23.33 -36.61
CA ARG A 124 -40.69 -24.23 -36.30
C ARG A 124 -39.49 -23.46 -35.76
N GLU A 125 -39.19 -22.30 -36.33
CA GLU A 125 -38.09 -21.47 -35.86
C GLU A 125 -38.37 -20.91 -34.45
N LYS A 126 -39.60 -20.45 -34.20
CA LYS A 126 -40.03 -20.02 -32.86
C LYS A 126 -39.90 -21.15 -31.84
N ALA A 127 -40.29 -22.37 -32.20
CA ALA A 127 -40.13 -23.55 -31.35
C ALA A 127 -38.65 -23.87 -31.08
N ALA A 128 -37.79 -23.78 -32.10
CA ALA A 128 -36.35 -24.00 -31.96
C ALA A 128 -35.66 -22.91 -31.10
N ARG A 129 -36.08 -21.65 -31.20
CA ARG A 129 -35.59 -20.58 -30.33
C ARG A 129 -36.07 -20.80 -28.89
N ALA A 130 -37.31 -21.22 -28.69
CA ALA A 130 -37.84 -21.54 -27.37
C ALA A 130 -37.15 -22.75 -26.72
N SER A 131 -36.77 -23.77 -27.51
CA SER A 131 -36.00 -24.90 -26.98
C SER A 131 -34.59 -24.47 -26.57
N LYS A 132 -33.90 -23.67 -27.39
CA LYS A 132 -32.58 -23.10 -27.03
C LYS A 132 -32.65 -22.21 -25.79
N ALA A 133 -33.67 -21.37 -25.67
CA ALA A 133 -33.88 -20.55 -24.47
C ALA A 133 -34.02 -21.43 -23.21
N LYS A 134 -34.75 -22.54 -23.30
CA LYS A 134 -34.86 -23.52 -22.20
C LYS A 134 -33.54 -24.24 -21.90
N GLU A 135 -32.74 -24.53 -22.92
CA GLU A 135 -31.40 -25.10 -22.74
C GLU A 135 -30.47 -24.13 -22.01
N TYR A 136 -30.46 -22.85 -22.39
CA TYR A 136 -29.69 -21.82 -21.70
C TYR A 136 -30.18 -21.59 -20.26
N GLN A 137 -31.49 -21.61 -20.03
CA GLN A 137 -32.06 -21.56 -18.68
C GLN A 137 -31.53 -22.71 -17.83
N LYS A 138 -31.56 -23.95 -18.34
CA LYS A 138 -31.02 -25.11 -17.63
C LYS A 138 -29.51 -25.00 -17.38
N GLN A 139 -28.75 -24.49 -18.34
CA GLN A 139 -27.32 -24.26 -18.17
C GLN A 139 -27.03 -23.24 -17.08
N LEU A 140 -27.82 -22.17 -17.02
CA LEU A 140 -27.74 -21.17 -15.98
C LEU A 140 -28.12 -21.75 -14.61
N ASP A 141 -29.18 -22.55 -14.53
CA ASP A 141 -29.59 -23.23 -13.29
C ASP A 141 -28.49 -24.21 -12.80
N MET A 142 -27.85 -24.96 -13.71
CA MET A 142 -26.72 -25.85 -13.38
C MET A 142 -25.50 -25.05 -12.89
N LEU A 143 -25.15 -23.95 -13.56
CA LEU A 143 -24.09 -23.05 -13.13
C LEU A 143 -24.39 -22.44 -11.76
N MET A 144 -25.64 -22.07 -11.51
CA MET A 144 -26.06 -21.53 -10.21
C MET A 144 -26.05 -22.59 -9.11
N SER A 145 -26.33 -23.87 -9.41
CA SER A 145 -26.18 -24.95 -8.44
C SER A 145 -24.73 -25.33 -8.15
N ASP A 146 -23.85 -25.16 -9.14
CA ASP A 146 -22.41 -25.40 -9.01
C ASP A 146 -21.67 -24.22 -8.35
N MET A 147 -22.28 -23.02 -8.34
CA MET A 147 -21.72 -21.89 -7.61
C MET A 147 -21.83 -22.13 -6.10
N PRO A 148 -20.74 -21.89 -5.34
CA PRO A 148 -20.83 -21.90 -3.89
C PRO A 148 -21.85 -20.86 -3.42
N GLU A 149 -22.61 -21.22 -2.38
CA GLU A 149 -23.61 -20.35 -1.74
C GLU A 149 -22.98 -18.97 -1.48
N ALA A 150 -23.73 -17.90 -1.81
CA ALA A 150 -23.21 -16.54 -1.82
C ALA A 150 -22.36 -16.28 -0.57
N PRO A 151 -21.14 -15.71 -0.72
CA PRO A 151 -20.21 -15.59 0.40
C PRO A 151 -20.92 -14.90 1.57
N PRO A 152 -20.76 -15.40 2.81
CA PRO A 152 -21.53 -14.96 3.96
C PRO A 152 -21.25 -13.50 4.37
N VAL A 153 -20.30 -12.86 3.69
CA VAL A 153 -19.92 -11.47 3.94
C VAL A 153 -20.27 -10.63 2.73
N SER A 154 -21.28 -9.78 2.88
CA SER A 154 -21.66 -8.81 1.86
C SER A 154 -20.54 -7.79 1.66
N ILE A 155 -20.44 -7.21 0.45
CA ILE A 155 -19.45 -6.15 0.13
C ILE A 155 -19.55 -4.98 1.12
N THR A 156 -20.76 -4.70 1.62
CA THR A 156 -21.01 -3.67 2.63
C THR A 156 -20.40 -4.03 3.99
N GLU A 157 -20.42 -5.29 4.37
CA GLU A 157 -19.82 -5.80 5.61
C GLU A 157 -18.30 -5.82 5.53
N LEU A 158 -17.73 -6.16 4.36
CA LEU A 158 -16.28 -6.03 4.13
C LEU A 158 -15.81 -4.58 4.25
N ASP A 159 -16.55 -3.62 3.72
CA ASP A 159 -16.21 -2.19 3.86
C ASP A 159 -16.34 -1.72 5.32
N ALA A 160 -17.35 -2.19 6.04
CA ALA A 160 -17.50 -1.93 7.48
C ALA A 160 -16.31 -2.48 8.29
N LEU A 161 -15.90 -3.73 8.04
CA LEU A 161 -14.73 -4.35 8.67
C LEU A 161 -13.44 -3.61 8.33
N ARG A 162 -13.28 -3.18 7.07
CA ARG A 162 -12.11 -2.39 6.64
C ARG A 162 -12.04 -1.05 7.35
N LYS A 163 -13.17 -0.35 7.55
CA LYS A 163 -13.23 0.89 8.32
C LYS A 163 -12.90 0.66 9.79
N GLN A 164 -13.35 -0.46 10.36
CA GLN A 164 -13.04 -0.82 11.74
C GLN A 164 -11.55 -1.11 11.94
N LEU A 165 -10.93 -1.87 11.03
CA LEU A 165 -9.48 -2.13 11.04
C LEU A 165 -8.68 -0.84 10.95
N LYS A 166 -9.03 0.07 10.03
CA LYS A 166 -8.36 1.38 9.91
C LYS A 166 -8.42 2.19 11.21
N LYS A 167 -9.56 2.18 11.92
CA LYS A 167 -9.71 2.86 13.21
C LYS A 167 -8.80 2.22 14.28
N GLN A 168 -8.75 0.89 14.33
CA GLN A 168 -7.90 0.18 15.29
C GLN A 168 -6.40 0.42 15.02
N ASP A 169 -6.00 0.45 13.75
CA ASP A 169 -4.62 0.74 13.36
C ASP A 169 -4.19 2.15 13.76
N GLN A 170 -5.07 3.15 13.62
CA GLN A 170 -4.81 4.52 14.10
C GLN A 170 -4.58 4.54 15.60
N VAL A 171 -5.45 3.89 16.39
CA VAL A 171 -5.30 3.78 17.85
C VAL A 171 -4.00 3.08 18.22
N LEU A 172 -3.61 2.02 17.50
CA LEU A 172 -2.36 1.31 17.74
C LEU A 172 -1.14 2.16 17.40
N LYS A 173 -1.19 2.94 16.31
CA LYS A 173 -0.11 3.89 15.96
C LYS A 173 0.07 4.94 17.05
N GLU A 174 -1.01 5.54 17.55
CA GLU A 174 -0.94 6.51 18.65
C GLU A 174 -0.38 5.89 19.93
N LYS A 175 -0.81 4.67 20.29
CA LYS A 175 -0.27 3.96 21.45
C LYS A 175 1.21 3.61 21.29
N ARG A 176 1.63 3.18 20.10
CA ARG A 176 3.04 2.91 19.80
C ARG A 176 3.89 4.18 19.89
N ALA A 177 3.43 5.28 19.31
CA ALA A 177 4.12 6.57 19.40
C ALA A 177 4.24 7.05 20.86
N LYS A 178 3.21 6.85 21.68
CA LYS A 178 3.29 7.13 23.12
C LYS A 178 4.34 6.26 23.79
N VAL A 179 4.33 4.94 23.56
CA VAL A 179 5.31 4.02 24.14
C VAL A 179 6.73 4.36 23.71
N GLU A 180 6.95 4.68 22.43
CA GLU A 180 8.23 5.09 21.88
C GLU A 180 8.72 6.40 22.52
N ALA A 181 7.83 7.38 22.71
CA ALA A 181 8.16 8.61 23.43
C ALA A 181 8.57 8.38 24.90
N PHE A 182 8.21 7.23 25.50
CA PHE A 182 8.65 6.83 26.84
C PHE A 182 9.80 5.82 26.82
N GLN A 183 10.17 5.25 25.66
CA GLN A 183 11.34 4.38 25.54
C GLN A 183 12.61 5.24 25.61
N GLY A 184 13.33 5.15 26.73
CA GLY A 184 14.57 5.88 26.97
C GLY A 184 14.46 6.97 28.04
N LEU A 185 13.25 7.30 28.53
CA LEU A 185 13.10 8.14 29.71
C LEU A 185 13.39 7.31 30.97
N PRO A 186 14.11 7.86 31.97
CA PRO A 186 14.27 7.19 33.25
C PRO A 186 12.89 6.99 33.90
N PRO A 187 12.67 5.86 34.59
CA PRO A 187 11.38 5.55 35.20
C PRO A 187 10.98 6.66 36.18
N ASN A 188 9.76 7.18 36.02
CA ASN A 188 9.25 8.25 36.87
C ASN A 188 8.94 7.71 38.27
N ILE A 189 9.83 8.01 39.22
CA ILE A 189 9.79 7.54 40.60
C ILE A 189 8.54 8.06 41.33
N ASP A 190 8.03 9.23 40.96
CA ASP A 190 6.85 9.83 41.61
C ASP A 190 5.57 9.07 41.23
N LEU A 191 5.46 8.62 39.98
CA LEU A 191 4.38 7.72 39.56
C LEU A 191 4.45 6.37 40.27
N ALA A 192 5.65 5.80 40.43
CA ALA A 192 5.84 4.56 41.17
C ALA A 192 5.47 4.71 42.66
N ARG A 193 5.78 5.86 43.27
CA ARG A 193 5.37 6.20 44.64
C ARG A 193 3.85 6.31 44.77
N LEU A 194 3.18 6.99 43.84
CA LEU A 194 1.72 7.08 43.83
C LEU A 194 1.06 5.71 43.66
N ALA A 195 1.56 4.88 42.73
CA ALA A 195 1.07 3.52 42.55
C ALA A 195 1.30 2.64 43.79
N LEU A 196 2.42 2.85 44.52
CA LEU A 196 2.71 2.16 45.76
C LEU A 196 1.76 2.57 46.89
N VAL A 197 1.42 3.86 46.98
CA VAL A 197 0.40 4.36 47.93
C VAL A 197 -0.96 3.72 47.62
N GLU A 198 -1.42 3.75 46.37
CA GLU A 198 -2.69 3.14 45.96
C GLU A 198 -2.73 1.62 46.23
N ALA A 199 -1.61 0.92 45.96
CA ALA A 199 -1.50 -0.52 46.26
C ALA A 199 -1.56 -0.79 47.77
N SER A 200 -0.96 0.07 48.59
CA SER A 200 -0.99 -0.06 50.06
C SER A 200 -2.37 0.20 50.65
N GLU A 201 -3.13 1.15 50.09
CA GLU A 201 -4.52 1.41 50.47
C GLU A 201 -5.40 0.19 50.18
N LYS A 202 -5.31 -0.37 48.95
CA LYS A 202 -6.01 -1.59 48.58
C LYS A 202 -5.63 -2.78 49.46
N HIS A 203 -4.36 -2.91 49.82
CA HIS A 203 -3.91 -3.95 50.74
C HIS A 203 -4.53 -3.79 52.13
N LEU A 204 -4.59 -2.56 52.66
CA LEU A 204 -5.24 -2.28 53.94
C LEU A 204 -6.73 -2.64 53.91
N GLU A 205 -7.44 -2.30 52.84
CA GLU A 205 -8.85 -2.67 52.66
C GLU A 205 -9.03 -4.19 52.68
N LEU A 206 -8.18 -4.94 51.98
CA LEU A 206 -8.21 -6.40 51.97
C LEU A 206 -7.92 -6.98 53.37
N VAL A 207 -6.98 -6.40 54.11
CA VAL A 207 -6.69 -6.79 55.50
C VAL A 207 -7.92 -6.54 56.39
N GLN A 208 -8.56 -5.39 56.29
CA GLN A 208 -9.78 -5.09 57.05
C GLN A 208 -10.93 -6.07 56.71
N ILE A 209 -11.08 -6.42 55.43
CA ILE A 209 -12.05 -7.44 55.00
C ILE A 209 -11.70 -8.79 55.61
N ARG A 210 -10.43 -9.20 55.57
CA ARG A 210 -9.94 -10.44 56.18
C ARG A 210 -10.22 -10.47 57.68
N GLU A 211 -9.89 -9.41 58.41
CA GLU A 211 -10.14 -9.32 59.86
C GLU A 211 -11.62 -9.38 60.18
N ARG A 212 -12.47 -8.71 59.39
CA ARG A 212 -13.93 -8.78 59.53
C ARG A 212 -14.44 -10.20 59.31
N LEU A 213 -13.92 -10.92 58.32
CA LEU A 213 -14.29 -12.31 58.07
C LEU A 213 -13.83 -13.23 59.19
N LEU A 214 -12.59 -13.09 59.66
CA LEU A 214 -12.06 -13.88 60.79
C LEU A 214 -12.85 -13.63 62.08
N ARG A 215 -13.26 -12.38 62.35
CA ARG A 215 -14.11 -12.06 63.49
C ARG A 215 -15.48 -12.74 63.38
N LYS A 216 -16.12 -12.70 62.22
CA LYS A 216 -17.39 -13.42 61.96
C LYS A 216 -17.25 -14.93 62.12
N MET A 217 -16.12 -15.51 61.71
CA MET A 217 -15.86 -16.94 61.89
C MET A 217 -15.65 -17.30 63.37
N ALA A 218 -14.96 -16.46 64.14
CA ALA A 218 -14.76 -16.66 65.57
C ALA A 218 -16.06 -16.50 66.39
N GLU A 219 -16.93 -15.56 66.01
CA GLU A 219 -18.25 -15.37 66.63
C GLU A 219 -19.20 -16.55 66.36
N GLY A 220 -19.02 -17.29 65.26
CA GLY A 220 -19.84 -18.47 64.92
C GLY A 220 -19.39 -19.80 65.55
N VAL A 221 -18.32 -19.80 66.37
CA VAL A 221 -17.76 -21.01 67.02
C VAL A 221 -18.10 -21.07 68.53
N ASN A 222 -18.90 -20.14 69.04
CA ASN A 222 -19.48 -20.17 70.38
C ASN A 222 -20.95 -20.60 70.38
#